data_AF-A0A397RZG7-F1
#
_entry.id   AF-A0A397RZG7-F1
#
_cell.length_a   1.000
_cell.length_b   1.000
_cell.length_c   1.000
_cell.angle_alpha   90.00
_cell.angle_beta   90.00
_cell.angle_gamma   90.00
#
_symmetry.space_group_name_H-M   'P 1'
#
loop_
_entity.id
_entity.type
_entity.pdbx_description
1 polymer ?
#
loop_
_entity_poly.entity_id
_entity_poly.type
_entity_poly.pdbx_seq_one_letter_code
_entity_poly.pdbx_strand_id
1 'polypeptide(L)'
;MATKVQMARLLKRVHGLLDGALNNVLAARESMAKRIANAGNEAGMLNMPLFSRREDENISDWVRQFEVVFTAMGKAAGTNVVRQAAYAATCLGGVALQWYNEMKEANVGNLVNWTDNDNDNDLKHRIKQRFT
;
A
#
# COMPACT_ATOMS: atom_id res chain seq x y z
N MET A 1 -2.79 10.04 -15.19
CA MET A 1 -3.48 8.74 -14.97
C MET A 1 -2.48 7.60 -15.12
N ALA A 2 -2.04 6.98 -14.02
CA ALA A 2 -1.15 5.83 -14.10
C ALA A 2 -1.94 4.64 -14.69
N THR A 3 -1.50 4.15 -15.85
CA THR A 3 -2.20 3.06 -16.54
C THR A 3 -2.15 1.78 -15.70
N LYS A 4 -3.18 0.92 -15.78
CA LYS A 4 -3.22 -0.39 -15.08
C LYS A 4 -1.91 -1.19 -15.20
N VAL A 5 -1.23 -1.05 -16.33
CA VAL A 5 0.08 -1.68 -16.62
C VAL A 5 1.20 -1.13 -15.72
N GLN A 6 1.20 0.17 -15.44
CA GLN A 6 2.19 0.80 -14.56
C GLN A 6 1.99 0.37 -13.11
N MET A 7 0.75 0.28 -12.64
CA MET A 7 0.43 -0.22 -11.30
C MET A 7 0.79 -1.71 -11.15
N ALA A 8 0.48 -2.55 -12.15
CA ALA A 8 0.85 -3.96 -12.14
C ALA A 8 2.38 -4.18 -12.12
N ARG A 9 3.15 -3.38 -12.87
CA ARG A 9 4.63 -3.44 -12.86
C ARG A 9 5.24 -2.96 -11.54
N LEU A 10 4.63 -1.95 -10.90
CA LEU A 10 5.03 -1.49 -9.58
C LEU A 10 4.81 -2.61 -8.55
N LEU A 11 3.64 -3.25 -8.58
CA LEU A 11 3.26 -4.32 -7.67
C LEU A 11 4.14 -5.57 -7.80
N LYS A 12 4.48 -6.00 -9.04
CA LYS A 12 5.44 -7.09 -9.27
C LYS A 12 6.80 -6.82 -8.63
N ARG A 13 7.33 -5.61 -8.81
CA ARG A 13 8.63 -5.19 -8.24
C ARG A 13 8.60 -5.04 -6.73
N VAL A 14 7.53 -4.45 -6.19
CA VAL A 14 7.40 -4.19 -4.74
C VAL A 14 7.31 -5.50 -3.96
N HIS A 15 6.55 -6.48 -4.47
CA HIS A 15 6.30 -7.75 -3.79
C HIS A 15 7.28 -8.88 -4.16
N GLY A 16 8.21 -8.67 -5.10
CA GLY A 16 9.11 -9.75 -5.55
C GLY A 16 8.37 -10.95 -6.16
N LEU A 17 7.18 -10.70 -6.72
CA LEU A 17 6.33 -11.74 -7.28
C LEU A 17 6.96 -12.27 -8.58
N LEU A 18 7.01 -13.60 -8.71
CA LEU A 18 7.48 -14.29 -9.90
C LEU A 18 6.73 -13.84 -11.15
N ASP A 19 7.42 -13.83 -12.30
CA ASP A 19 6.77 -13.56 -13.56
C ASP A 19 5.70 -14.62 -13.84
N GLY A 20 4.47 -14.14 -14.10
CA GLY A 20 3.31 -15.00 -14.29
C GLY A 20 2.35 -15.10 -13.10
N ALA A 21 2.70 -14.61 -11.90
CA ALA A 21 1.85 -14.68 -10.71
C ALA A 21 0.46 -14.02 -10.88
N LEU A 22 0.34 -13.06 -11.80
CA LEU A 22 -0.89 -12.34 -12.14
C LEU A 22 -1.51 -12.79 -13.48
N ASN A 23 -0.96 -13.80 -14.15
CA ASN A 23 -1.40 -14.23 -15.49
C ASN A 23 -2.58 -15.21 -15.45
N ASN A 24 -2.97 -15.71 -14.27
CA ASN A 24 -4.17 -16.54 -14.16
C ASN A 24 -5.41 -15.75 -14.54
N VAL A 25 -6.27 -16.36 -15.35
CA VAL A 25 -7.55 -15.81 -15.76
C VAL A 25 -8.33 -15.42 -14.51
N LEU A 26 -8.68 -14.13 -14.38
CA LEU A 26 -9.53 -13.66 -13.30
C LEU A 26 -10.85 -14.44 -13.36
N ALA A 27 -11.18 -15.15 -12.28
CA ALA A 27 -12.49 -15.79 -12.18
C ALA A 27 -13.58 -14.71 -12.34
N ALA A 28 -14.72 -15.05 -12.96
CA ALA A 28 -15.79 -14.08 -13.16
C ALA A 28 -16.20 -13.45 -11.82
N ARG A 29 -16.05 -12.12 -11.70
CA ARG A 29 -16.19 -11.26 -10.49
C ARG A 29 -14.96 -11.07 -9.59
N GLU A 30 -13.80 -11.63 -9.88
CA GLU A 30 -12.58 -11.36 -9.10
C GLU A 30 -11.94 -10.03 -9.55
N SER A 31 -11.73 -9.11 -8.59
CA SER A 31 -11.01 -7.86 -8.87
C SER A 31 -9.49 -8.11 -8.85
N MET A 32 -8.73 -7.32 -9.61
CA MET A 32 -7.27 -7.41 -9.63
C MET A 32 -6.68 -7.28 -8.20
N ALA A 33 -7.28 -6.45 -7.35
CA ALA A 33 -6.91 -6.30 -5.94
C ALA A 33 -7.12 -7.59 -5.13
N LYS A 34 -8.22 -8.31 -5.39
CA LYS A 34 -8.52 -9.59 -4.74
C LYS A 34 -7.56 -10.70 -5.18
N ARG A 35 -7.17 -10.72 -6.46
CA ARG A 35 -6.17 -11.68 -6.96
C ARG A 35 -4.77 -11.41 -6.39
N ILE A 36 -4.40 -10.14 -6.21
CA ILE A 36 -3.14 -9.75 -5.54
C ILE A 36 -3.12 -10.21 -4.09
N ALA A 37 -4.23 -10.01 -3.36
CA ALA A 37 -4.36 -10.50 -1.99
C ALA A 37 -4.23 -12.04 -1.92
N ASN A 38 -4.87 -12.76 -2.84
CA ASN A 38 -4.77 -14.23 -2.91
C ASN A 38 -3.34 -14.70 -3.26
N ALA A 39 -2.67 -14.08 -4.23
CA ALA A 39 -1.29 -14.44 -4.58
C ALA A 39 -0.28 -14.15 -3.45
N GLY A 40 -0.52 -13.11 -2.64
CA GLY A 40 0.25 -12.84 -1.42
C GLY A 40 0.02 -13.91 -0.34
N ASN A 41 -1.25 -14.31 -0.14
CA ASN A 41 -1.62 -15.37 0.81
C ASN A 41 -1.05 -16.75 0.40
N GLU A 42 -1.11 -17.10 -0.89
CA GLU A 42 -0.57 -18.34 -1.46
C GLU A 42 0.97 -18.44 -1.27
N ALA A 43 1.67 -17.32 -1.12
CA ALA A 43 3.13 -17.24 -0.94
C ALA A 43 3.59 -17.22 0.53
N GLY A 44 2.69 -17.35 1.51
CA GLY A 44 3.05 -17.28 2.93
C GLY A 44 3.44 -15.88 3.41
N MET A 45 3.02 -14.82 2.71
CA MET A 45 3.25 -13.45 3.15
C MET A 45 2.34 -13.12 4.34
N LEU A 46 2.94 -12.56 5.40
CA LEU A 46 2.21 -11.98 6.53
C LEU A 46 1.06 -11.09 6.03
N ASN A 47 -0.16 -11.31 6.52
CA ASN A 47 -1.33 -10.51 6.18
C ASN A 47 -1.06 -9.04 6.49
N MET A 48 -0.86 -8.23 5.46
CA MET A 48 -0.73 -6.78 5.61
C MET A 48 -2.06 -6.18 6.06
N PRO A 49 -2.08 -5.32 7.10
CA PRO A 49 -3.33 -4.77 7.59
C PRO A 49 -3.90 -3.79 6.56
N LEU A 50 -5.16 -3.99 6.15
CA LEU A 50 -5.87 -3.08 5.26
C LEU A 50 -6.39 -1.88 6.06
N PHE A 51 -6.35 -0.67 5.47
CA PHE A 51 -7.01 0.51 6.00
C PHE A 51 -7.95 1.11 4.96
N SER A 52 -9.24 1.20 5.29
CA SER A 52 -10.28 1.72 4.39
C SER A 52 -10.96 2.99 4.89
N ARG A 53 -10.61 3.44 6.11
CA ARG A 53 -11.30 4.47 6.90
C ARG A 53 -12.74 4.05 7.25
N ARG A 54 -12.91 2.84 7.78
CA ARG A 54 -14.17 2.44 8.42
C ARG A 54 -14.31 3.10 9.79
N GLU A 55 -15.52 3.15 10.32
CA GLU A 55 -15.81 3.81 11.61
C GLU A 55 -15.05 3.21 12.79
N ASP A 56 -14.77 1.90 12.72
CA ASP A 56 -14.02 1.13 13.71
C ASP A 56 -12.49 1.15 13.49
N GLU A 57 -12.01 1.70 12.37
CA GLU A 57 -10.59 1.74 12.03
C GLU A 57 -9.91 3.00 12.59
N ASN A 58 -8.87 2.81 13.39
CA ASN A 58 -8.01 3.88 13.89
C ASN A 58 -6.70 3.95 13.07
N ILE A 59 -6.40 5.12 12.52
CA ILE A 59 -5.20 5.31 11.68
C ILE A 59 -3.89 5.09 12.44
N SER A 60 -3.83 5.48 13.72
CA SER A 60 -2.63 5.31 14.54
C SER A 60 -2.37 3.84 14.85
N ASP A 61 -3.42 3.07 15.14
CA ASP A 61 -3.31 1.62 15.33
C ASP A 61 -2.90 0.92 14.05
N TRP A 62 -3.51 1.29 12.92
CA TRP A 62 -3.13 0.73 11.63
C TRP A 62 -1.67 1.02 11.27
N VAL A 63 -1.19 2.26 11.45
CA VAL A 63 0.23 2.63 11.22
C VAL A 63 1.14 1.74 12.06
N ARG A 64 0.80 1.53 13.35
CA ARG A 64 1.58 0.67 14.24
C ARG A 64 1.60 -0.79 13.78
N GLN A 65 0.45 -1.34 13.40
CA GLN A 65 0.36 -2.72 12.89
C GLN A 65 1.13 -2.90 11.59
N PHE A 66 1.00 -1.95 10.66
CA PHE A 66 1.73 -1.96 9.40
C PHE A 66 3.25 -1.95 9.63
N GLU A 67 3.76 -1.08 10.50
CA GLU A 67 5.20 -1.00 10.79
C GLU A 67 5.73 -2.30 11.41
N VAL A 68 4.98 -2.93 12.31
CA VAL A 68 5.34 -4.24 12.89
C VAL A 68 5.44 -5.32 11.82
N VAL A 69 4.43 -5.44 10.94
CA VAL A 69 4.45 -6.43 9.84
C VAL A 69 5.57 -6.11 8.84
N PHE A 70 5.81 -4.83 8.55
CA PHE A 70 6.89 -4.39 7.67
C PHE A 70 8.27 -4.82 8.20
N THR A 71 8.52 -4.62 9.49
CA THR A 71 9.75 -5.08 10.15
C THR A 71 9.84 -6.61 10.21
N ALA A 72 8.73 -7.31 10.51
CA ALA A 72 8.70 -8.78 10.58
C ALA A 72 9.04 -9.46 9.24
N MET A 73 8.78 -8.80 8.10
CA MET A 73 9.24 -9.25 6.78
C MET A 73 10.78 -9.08 6.56
N GLY A 74 11.54 -8.75 7.60
CA GLY A 74 12.98 -8.51 7.51
C GLY A 74 13.36 -7.21 6.80
N LYS A 75 12.44 -6.24 6.68
CA LYS A 75 12.71 -4.94 6.06
C LYS A 75 13.05 -3.92 7.15
N ALA A 76 14.25 -3.35 7.10
CA ALA A 76 14.68 -2.33 8.06
C ALA A 76 13.91 -1.01 7.84
N ALA A 77 13.33 -0.49 8.92
CA ALA A 77 12.74 0.86 8.98
C ALA A 77 13.85 1.92 8.81
N GLY A 78 13.51 3.07 8.22
CA GLY A 78 14.42 4.23 8.10
C GLY A 78 15.35 4.21 6.87
N THR A 79 15.87 3.05 6.43
CA THR A 79 16.68 2.97 5.19
C THR A 79 15.81 2.81 3.93
N ASN A 80 14.57 2.36 4.11
CA ASN A 80 13.66 1.97 3.03
C ASN A 80 12.40 2.83 2.98
N VAL A 81 12.45 4.10 3.37
CA VAL A 81 11.26 4.97 3.53
C VAL A 81 10.39 5.03 2.29
N VAL A 82 10.98 5.04 1.09
CA VAL A 82 10.24 5.02 -0.19
C VAL A 82 9.55 3.68 -0.41
N ARG A 83 10.26 2.58 -0.14
CA ARG A 83 9.70 1.23 -0.27
C ARG A 83 8.59 1.01 0.75
N GLN A 84 8.75 1.49 1.98
CA GLN A 84 7.76 1.39 3.03
C GLN A 84 6.48 2.17 2.68
N ALA A 85 6.61 3.38 2.12
CA ALA A 85 5.46 4.13 1.61
C ALA A 85 4.74 3.38 0.49
N ALA A 86 5.48 2.77 -0.44
CA ALA A 86 4.89 1.96 -1.50
C ALA A 86 4.12 0.76 -0.94
N TYR A 87 4.64 0.06 0.08
CA TYR A 87 3.91 -1.03 0.74
C TYR A 87 2.65 -0.52 1.45
N ALA A 88 2.75 0.58 2.21
CA ALA A 88 1.61 1.17 2.90
C ALA A 88 0.49 1.57 1.92
N ALA A 89 0.84 2.15 0.76
CA ALA A 89 -0.13 2.50 -0.28
C ALA A 89 -0.90 1.28 -0.81
N THR A 90 -0.27 0.10 -0.88
CA THR A 90 -0.96 -1.15 -1.29
C THR A 90 -1.93 -1.67 -0.25
N CYS A 91 -1.81 -1.20 0.99
CA CYS A 91 -2.65 -1.54 2.13
C CYS A 91 -3.82 -0.56 2.30
N LEU A 92 -4.01 0.38 1.37
CA LEU A 92 -5.13 1.32 1.39
C LEU A 92 -6.30 0.77 0.56
N GLY A 93 -7.50 0.89 1.12
CA GLY A 93 -8.78 0.59 0.46
C GLY A 93 -9.76 1.75 0.61
N GLY A 94 -10.95 1.59 0.03
CA GLY A 94 -12.08 2.50 0.23
C GLY A 94 -11.72 3.99 0.10
N VAL A 95 -12.14 4.78 1.09
CA VAL A 95 -11.94 6.24 1.12
C VAL A 95 -10.46 6.61 1.24
N ALA A 96 -9.67 5.80 1.96
CA ALA A 96 -8.23 6.03 2.10
C ALA A 96 -7.48 5.89 0.76
N LEU A 97 -7.84 4.89 -0.04
CA LEU A 97 -7.28 4.70 -1.38
C LEU A 97 -7.69 5.82 -2.35
N GLN A 98 -8.95 6.28 -2.26
CA GLN A 98 -9.42 7.39 -3.08
C GLN A 98 -8.61 8.66 -2.78
N TRP A 99 -8.48 9.03 -1.50
CA TRP A 99 -7.67 10.18 -1.09
C TRP A 99 -6.21 10.07 -1.53
N TYR A 100 -5.60 8.89 -1.40
CA TYR A 100 -4.23 8.65 -1.86
C TYR A 100 -4.09 8.94 -3.36
N ASN A 101 -5.04 8.47 -4.19
CA ASN A 101 -5.01 8.71 -5.63
C ASN A 101 -5.16 10.21 -5.96
N GLU A 102 -6.07 10.92 -5.30
CA GLU A 102 -6.27 12.36 -5.47
C GLU A 102 -4.98 13.15 -5.15
N MET A 103 -4.28 12.82 -4.06
CA MET A 103 -3.00 13.43 -3.70
C MET A 103 -1.91 13.17 -4.75
N LYS A 104 -1.88 11.96 -5.34
CA LYS A 104 -0.94 11.60 -6.40
C LYS A 104 -1.27 12.24 -7.75
N GLU A 105 -2.54 12.51 -8.02
CA GLU A 105 -2.99 13.22 -9.21
C GLU A 105 -2.68 14.72 -9.14
N ALA A 106 -2.79 15.31 -7.95
CA ALA A 106 -2.39 16.70 -7.72
C ALA A 106 -0.87 16.91 -7.93
N ASN A 107 -0.04 16.00 -7.42
CA ASN A 107 1.40 16.01 -7.67
C ASN A 107 2.01 14.61 -7.51
N VAL A 108 2.74 14.17 -8.52
CA VAL A 108 3.42 12.86 -8.52
C VAL A 108 4.50 12.74 -7.42
N GLY A 109 5.04 13.87 -6.94
CA GLY A 109 5.99 13.92 -5.83
C GLY A 109 5.37 13.62 -4.46
N ASN A 110 4.05 13.68 -4.33
CA ASN A 110 3.38 13.49 -3.04
C ASN A 110 3.45 12.05 -2.54
N LEU A 111 3.43 11.90 -1.21
CA LEU A 111 3.27 10.63 -0.50
C LEU A 111 4.30 9.54 -0.87
N VAL A 112 5.52 9.96 -1.26
CA VAL A 112 6.60 9.07 -1.69
C VAL A 112 7.43 8.51 -0.54
N ASN A 113 7.44 9.14 0.62
CA ASN A 113 8.24 8.75 1.78
C ASN A 113 7.37 8.26 2.93
N TRP A 114 7.87 7.26 3.65
CA TRP A 114 7.30 6.86 4.94
C TRP A 114 8.00 7.59 6.08
N THR A 115 7.69 8.88 6.21
CA THR A 115 8.24 9.78 7.24
C THR A 115 7.10 10.54 7.90
N ASP A 116 7.31 10.98 9.14
CA ASP A 116 6.30 11.70 9.94
C ASP A 116 6.64 13.20 10.08
N ASN A 117 7.15 13.81 9.00
CA ASN A 117 7.36 15.25 8.95
C ASN A 117 6.20 15.93 8.22
N ASP A 118 5.92 17.17 8.56
CA ASP A 118 4.92 17.99 7.86
C ASP A 118 5.42 18.37 6.45
N ASN A 119 5.29 17.43 5.53
CA ASN A 119 5.69 17.54 4.13
C ASN A 119 4.72 16.73 3.25
N ASP A 120 4.33 17.26 2.10
CA ASP A 120 3.43 16.57 1.16
C ASP A 120 4.02 15.28 0.58
N ASN A 121 5.34 15.17 0.58
CA ASN A 121 6.05 13.96 0.17
C ASN A 121 5.90 12.82 1.18
N ASP A 122 5.44 13.11 2.40
CA ASP A 122 5.54 12.19 3.54
C ASP A 122 4.17 11.56 3.85
N LEU A 123 4.00 10.31 3.40
CA LEU A 123 2.73 9.58 3.49
C LEU A 123 2.28 9.38 4.95
N LYS A 124 3.20 9.03 5.86
CA LYS A 124 2.84 8.72 7.26
C LYS A 124 2.28 9.96 7.97
N HIS A 125 2.87 11.13 7.76
CA HIS A 125 2.33 12.37 8.32
C HIS A 125 0.95 12.70 7.72
N ARG A 126 0.86 12.73 6.38
CA ARG A 126 -0.35 13.17 5.67
C ARG A 126 -1.53 12.23 5.91
N ILE A 127 -1.32 10.91 5.98
CA ILE A 127 -2.42 9.97 6.22
C ILE A 127 -2.96 10.08 7.65
N LYS A 128 -2.09 10.32 8.64
CA LYS A 128 -2.51 10.62 10.01
C LYS A 128 -3.31 11.91 10.07
N GLN A 129 -2.79 12.99 9.49
CA GLN A 129 -3.48 14.28 9.45
C GLN A 129 -4.86 14.19 8.79
N ARG A 130 -5.00 13.36 7.75
CA ARG A 130 -6.25 13.20 7.02
C ARG A 130 -7.31 12.40 7.77
N PHE A 131 -6.91 11.39 8.55
CA PHE A 131 -7.83 10.37 9.09
C PHE A 131 -7.80 10.21 10.61
N THR A 132 -7.08 11.08 11.33
CA THR A 132 -7.26 11.30 12.77
C THR A 132 -8.56 12.04 13.01
#